data_AF-A0A972P1Z4-F1
#
_entry.id   AF-A0A972P1Z4-F1
#
_cell.length_a   1.000
_cell.length_b   1.000
_cell.length_c   1.000
_cell.angle_alpha   90.00
_cell.angle_beta   90.00
_cell.angle_gamma   90.00
#
_symmetry.space_group_name_H-M   'P 1'
#
loop_
_entity.id
_entity.type
_entity.pdbx_description
1 polymer ?
#
loop_
_entity_poly.entity_id
_entity_poly.type
_entity_poly.pdbx_seq_one_letter_code
_entity_poly.pdbx_strand_id
1 'polypeptide(L)'
;MKKGDVPQDDIRHFRTARKAAYAVDEEGHYTTVPTTGWDVEEVILYQAIEEFEEQAEACRQRVALGEDSPIAYFMFKRCMDPTVLAQAMGLPRWRVRRHLKGKVFDRLGEGMLREYARVLRVPPDALKPFRPDVLERETYELPPGLSTDDREAGRTPGPESTARKSSRRSIP
;
A
#
# COMPACT_ATOMS: atom_id res chain seq x y z
N MET A 1 3.68 -15.75 21.73
CA MET A 1 4.90 -16.44 21.27
C MET A 1 5.93 -16.39 22.37
N LYS A 2 6.73 -17.45 22.56
CA LYS A 2 7.93 -17.35 23.39
C LYS A 2 8.98 -16.53 22.64
N LYS A 3 9.93 -15.95 23.37
CA LYS A 3 11.02 -15.12 22.79
C LYS A 3 11.74 -15.76 21.60
N GLY A 4 11.92 -17.09 21.61
CA GLY A 4 12.59 -17.84 20.55
C GLY A 4 11.73 -18.16 19.31
N ASP A 5 10.40 -17.97 19.40
CA ASP A 5 9.48 -18.28 18.30
C ASP A 5 9.12 -17.05 17.46
N VAL A 6 9.75 -15.90 17.74
CA VAL A 6 9.54 -14.65 17.00
C VAL A 6 10.28 -14.73 15.68
N PRO A 7 9.59 -14.76 14.53
CA PRO A 7 10.26 -14.98 13.25
C PRO A 7 11.20 -13.85 12.87
N GLN A 8 12.24 -14.24 12.15
CA GLN A 8 13.34 -13.40 11.72
C GLN A 8 13.55 -13.60 10.22
N ASP A 9 12.47 -13.54 9.43
CA ASP A 9 12.43 -13.90 8.01
C ASP A 9 13.15 -12.87 7.09
N ASP A 10 14.06 -12.05 7.63
CA ASP A 10 14.90 -11.04 6.95
C ASP A 10 14.25 -10.31 5.75
N ILE A 11 13.08 -9.72 5.97
CA ILE A 11 12.26 -9.14 4.90
C ILE A 11 12.90 -7.85 4.36
N ARG A 12 13.06 -7.79 3.02
CA ARG A 12 13.75 -6.72 2.27
C ARG A 12 13.16 -5.31 2.46
N HIS A 13 11.91 -5.22 2.94
CA HIS A 13 11.19 -3.96 3.19
C HIS A 13 11.58 -3.26 4.48
N PHE A 14 12.33 -3.93 5.36
CA PHE A 14 12.93 -3.33 6.54
C PHE A 14 14.29 -2.72 6.20
N ARG A 15 14.28 -1.65 5.39
CA ARG A 15 15.44 -0.77 5.31
C ARG A 15 15.60 -0.06 6.67
N THR A 16 16.43 -0.66 7.52
CA THR A 16 16.99 -0.14 8.78
C THR A 16 16.06 -0.08 10.01
N ALA A 17 14.76 -0.33 9.90
CA ALA A 17 13.85 -0.33 11.05
C ALA A 17 13.40 -1.75 11.44
N ARG A 18 13.58 -2.15 12.71
CA ARG A 18 13.07 -3.42 13.26
C ARG A 18 11.75 -3.16 13.99
N LYS A 19 10.69 -3.91 13.69
CA LYS A 19 9.43 -3.84 14.46
C LYS A 19 9.63 -4.52 15.82
N ALA A 20 9.09 -3.94 16.88
CA ALA A 20 9.05 -4.58 18.19
C ALA A 20 7.85 -5.54 18.26
N ALA A 21 8.10 -6.84 18.30
CA ALA A 21 7.10 -7.86 18.59
C ALA A 21 7.05 -8.14 20.10
N TYR A 22 5.86 -8.28 20.67
CA TYR A 22 5.72 -8.67 22.08
C TYR A 22 5.81 -10.20 22.21
N ALA A 23 6.79 -10.68 22.98
CA ALA A 23 7.03 -12.09 23.25
C ALA A 23 7.10 -12.34 24.75
N VAL A 24 6.86 -13.58 25.17
CA VAL A 24 6.96 -14.00 26.57
C VAL A 24 8.34 -14.64 26.78
N ASP A 25 9.07 -14.19 27.79
CA ASP A 25 10.36 -14.78 28.18
C ASP A 25 10.20 -16.09 28.97
N GLU A 26 11.31 -16.69 29.38
CA GLU A 26 11.32 -17.98 30.09
C GLU A 26 10.75 -17.89 31.51
N GLU A 27 10.60 -16.67 32.04
CA GLU A 27 10.08 -16.36 33.37
C GLU A 27 8.60 -15.96 33.34
N GLY A 28 7.99 -15.86 32.15
CA GLY A 28 6.58 -15.55 31.97
C GLY A 28 6.27 -14.06 31.82
N HIS A 29 7.28 -13.20 31.68
CA HIS A 29 7.09 -11.76 31.50
C HIS A 29 7.04 -11.37 30.01
N TYR A 30 6.27 -10.32 29.69
CA TYR A 30 6.21 -9.77 28.35
C TYR A 30 7.44 -8.90 28.07
N THR A 31 8.19 -9.25 27.02
CA THR A 31 9.34 -8.51 26.51
C THR A 31 9.15 -8.15 25.03
N THR A 32 9.74 -7.04 24.58
CA THR A 32 9.78 -6.67 23.17
C THR A 32 11.00 -7.27 22.49
N VAL A 33 10.80 -8.01 21.39
CA VAL A 33 11.85 -8.58 20.56
C VAL A 33 11.82 -7.92 19.19
N PRO A 34 12.96 -7.45 18.65
CA PRO A 34 12.99 -6.98 17.27
C PRO A 34 12.72 -8.16 16.32
N THR A 35 11.73 -8.03 15.44
CA THR A 35 11.45 -9.00 14.36
C THR A 35 11.76 -8.36 13.01
N THR A 36 12.24 -9.19 12.07
CA THR A 36 12.38 -8.83 10.65
C THR A 36 11.18 -9.25 9.80
N GLY A 37 10.07 -9.66 10.43
CA GLY A 37 8.75 -9.88 9.82
C GLY A 37 8.28 -11.35 9.74
N TRP A 38 7.07 -11.53 9.18
CA TRP A 38 6.36 -12.80 8.97
C TRP A 38 5.83 -12.85 7.52
N ASP A 39 6.31 -13.78 6.68
CA ASP A 39 6.02 -13.82 5.23
C ASP A 39 4.52 -13.78 4.87
N VAL A 40 3.64 -14.40 5.67
CA VAL A 40 2.18 -14.48 5.38
C VAL A 40 1.46 -13.13 5.54
N GLU A 41 1.93 -12.25 6.44
CA GLU A 41 1.31 -10.92 6.65
C GLU A 41 1.58 -10.00 5.45
N GLU A 42 2.71 -10.22 4.79
CA GLU A 42 3.15 -9.49 3.60
C GLU A 42 2.27 -9.81 2.38
N VAL A 43 1.92 -11.08 2.18
CA VAL A 43 1.08 -11.53 1.06
C VAL A 43 -0.29 -10.85 1.08
N ILE A 44 -0.93 -10.77 2.26
CA ILE A 44 -2.25 -10.13 2.42
C ILE A 44 -2.15 -8.63 2.14
N LEU A 45 -1.09 -7.97 2.61
CA LEU A 45 -0.85 -6.55 2.35
C LEU A 45 -0.69 -6.28 0.84
N TYR A 46 0.03 -7.13 0.12
CA TYR A 46 0.20 -6.99 -1.32
C TYR A 46 -1.08 -7.22 -2.10
N GLN A 47 -1.90 -8.19 -1.70
CA GLN A 47 -3.21 -8.39 -2.30
C GLN A 47 -4.10 -7.15 -2.13
N ALA A 48 -4.09 -6.54 -0.93
CA ALA A 48 -4.85 -5.31 -0.70
C ALA A 48 -4.33 -4.15 -1.56
N ILE A 49 -3.00 -3.99 -1.69
CA ILE A 49 -2.39 -2.95 -2.53
C ILE A 49 -2.78 -3.15 -4.00
N GLU A 50 -2.73 -4.38 -4.50
CA GLU A 50 -3.10 -4.71 -5.87
C GLU A 50 -4.57 -4.43 -6.16
N GLU A 51 -5.48 -4.82 -5.26
CA GLU A 51 -6.91 -4.50 -5.39
C GLU A 51 -7.15 -2.98 -5.48
N PHE A 52 -6.42 -2.19 -4.69
CA PHE A 52 -6.50 -0.73 -4.76
C PHE A 52 -5.94 -0.15 -6.06
N GLU A 53 -4.88 -0.74 -6.63
CA GLU A 53 -4.35 -0.35 -7.94
C GLU A 53 -5.36 -0.64 -9.06
N GLU A 54 -5.99 -1.81 -9.07
CA GLU A 54 -7.06 -2.14 -10.03
C GLU A 54 -8.24 -1.18 -9.91
N GLN A 55 -8.68 -0.88 -8.68
CA GLN A 55 -9.73 0.10 -8.42
C GLN A 55 -9.33 1.50 -8.89
N ALA A 56 -8.07 1.89 -8.70
CA ALA A 56 -7.53 3.16 -9.17
C ALA A 56 -7.57 3.24 -10.71
N GLU A 57 -7.14 2.21 -11.42
CA GLU A 57 -7.11 2.23 -12.89
C GLU A 57 -8.52 2.22 -13.48
N ALA A 58 -9.44 1.42 -12.93
CA ALA A 58 -10.85 1.48 -13.30
C ALA A 58 -11.46 2.87 -13.00
N CYS A 59 -11.09 3.48 -11.88
CA CYS A 59 -11.51 4.84 -11.53
C CYS A 59 -10.95 5.87 -12.53
N ARG A 60 -9.69 5.74 -12.95
CA ARG A 60 -9.03 6.64 -13.90
C ARG A 60 -9.83 6.75 -15.20
N GLN A 61 -10.32 5.63 -15.71
CA GLN A 61 -11.18 5.59 -16.90
C GLN A 61 -12.51 6.33 -16.66
N ARG A 62 -13.14 6.13 -15.50
CA ARG A 62 -14.39 6.83 -15.13
C ARG A 62 -14.20 8.32 -14.88
N VAL A 63 -13.02 8.75 -14.43
CA VAL A 63 -12.67 10.18 -14.34
C VAL A 63 -12.59 10.81 -15.73
N ALA A 64 -12.03 10.11 -16.71
CA ALA A 64 -11.99 10.59 -18.10
C ALA A 64 -13.41 10.77 -18.71
N LEU A 65 -14.38 9.98 -18.22
CA LEU A 65 -15.80 10.10 -18.59
C LEU A 65 -16.58 11.14 -17.75
N GLY A 66 -15.96 11.74 -16.72
CA GLY A 66 -16.59 12.70 -15.82
C GLY A 66 -17.58 12.07 -14.80
N GLU A 67 -17.56 10.75 -14.65
CA GLU A 67 -18.41 10.02 -13.71
C GLU A 67 -17.84 10.11 -12.28
N ASP A 68 -16.56 9.79 -12.15
CA ASP A 68 -15.79 9.89 -10.91
C ASP A 68 -14.92 11.17 -10.89
N SER A 69 -14.55 11.59 -9.70
CA SER A 69 -13.65 12.73 -9.49
C SER A 69 -12.18 12.30 -9.46
N PRO A 70 -11.25 13.22 -9.78
CA PRO A 70 -9.82 13.04 -9.51
C PRO A 70 -9.50 12.66 -8.05
N ILE A 71 -10.28 13.13 -7.08
CA ILE A 71 -10.14 12.77 -5.66
C ILE A 71 -10.34 11.25 -5.47
N ALA A 72 -11.30 10.65 -6.18
CA ALA A 72 -11.57 9.21 -6.07
C ALA A 72 -10.38 8.38 -6.56
N TYR A 73 -9.77 8.78 -7.68
CA TYR A 73 -8.56 8.14 -8.18
C TYR A 73 -7.44 8.17 -7.15
N PHE A 74 -7.12 9.36 -6.62
CA PHE A 74 -6.03 9.50 -5.65
C PHE A 74 -6.33 8.87 -4.28
N MET A 75 -7.60 8.74 -3.92
CA MET A 75 -8.01 7.98 -2.73
C MET A 75 -7.59 6.51 -2.88
N PHE A 76 -7.89 5.87 -4.02
CA PHE A 76 -7.47 4.50 -4.29
C PHE A 76 -5.95 4.37 -4.40
N LYS A 77 -5.25 5.28 -5.08
CA LYS A 77 -3.78 5.29 -5.14
C LYS A 77 -3.10 5.44 -3.78
N ARG A 78 -3.79 5.99 -2.78
CA ARG A 78 -3.32 6.07 -1.39
C ARG A 78 -3.80 4.90 -0.52
N CYS A 79 -4.36 3.84 -1.12
CA CYS A 79 -4.93 2.68 -0.44
C CYS A 79 -5.96 3.10 0.63
N MET A 80 -6.76 4.14 0.33
CA MET A 80 -7.79 4.64 1.22
C MET A 80 -9.18 4.25 0.71
N ASP A 81 -10.11 4.11 1.65
CA ASP A 81 -11.54 4.05 1.37
C ASP A 81 -12.24 5.38 1.76
N PRO A 82 -13.53 5.57 1.42
CA PRO A 82 -14.26 6.79 1.76
C PRO A 82 -14.39 7.07 3.27
N THR A 83 -14.28 6.04 4.12
CA THR A 83 -14.31 6.17 5.58
C THR A 83 -12.97 6.70 6.08
N VAL A 84 -11.85 6.13 5.64
CA VAL A 84 -10.49 6.58 5.96
C VAL A 84 -10.29 8.03 5.50
N LEU A 85 -10.67 8.34 4.26
CA LEU A 85 -10.57 9.70 3.73
C LEU A 85 -11.46 10.69 4.51
N ALA A 86 -12.65 10.27 4.93
CA ALA A 86 -13.53 11.10 5.75
C ALA A 86 -12.93 11.42 7.13
N GLN A 87 -12.33 10.42 7.78
CA GLN A 87 -11.62 10.61 9.05
C GLN A 87 -10.44 11.56 8.89
N ALA A 88 -9.62 11.36 7.86
CA ALA A 88 -8.46 12.22 7.58
C ALA A 88 -8.84 13.67 7.26
N MET A 89 -9.97 13.88 6.58
CA MET A 89 -10.50 15.21 6.26
C MET A 89 -11.28 15.85 7.42
N GLY A 90 -11.65 15.10 8.46
CA GLY A 90 -12.59 15.57 9.49
C GLY A 90 -13.99 15.87 8.94
N LEU A 91 -14.41 15.17 7.89
CA LEU A 91 -15.69 15.39 7.20
C LEU A 91 -16.63 14.19 7.40
N PRO A 92 -17.97 14.41 7.39
CA PRO A 92 -18.92 13.30 7.36
C PRO A 92 -18.73 12.43 6.12
N ARG A 93 -18.79 11.09 6.27
CA ARG A 93 -18.58 10.12 5.19
C ARG A 93 -19.47 10.37 3.96
N TRP A 94 -20.74 10.75 4.16
CA TRP A 94 -21.65 11.04 3.05
C TRP A 94 -21.19 12.24 2.21
N ARG A 95 -20.55 13.23 2.83
CA ARG A 95 -20.03 14.42 2.14
C ARG A 95 -18.82 14.04 1.30
N VAL A 96 -17.90 13.25 1.85
CA VAL A 96 -16.78 12.70 1.07
C VAL A 96 -17.27 11.88 -0.12
N ARG A 97 -18.18 10.91 0.10
CA ARG A 97 -18.78 10.12 -1.00
C ARG A 97 -19.46 10.98 -2.06
N ARG A 98 -20.02 12.14 -1.68
CA ARG A 98 -20.59 13.11 -2.62
C ARG A 98 -19.50 13.79 -3.45
N HIS A 99 -18.38 14.19 -2.82
CA HIS A 99 -17.23 14.82 -3.48
C HIS A 99 -16.48 13.86 -4.42
N LEU A 100 -16.59 12.54 -4.20
CA LEU A 100 -15.98 11.55 -5.08
C LEU A 100 -16.62 11.48 -6.48
N LYS A 101 -17.80 12.07 -6.68
CA LYS A 101 -18.50 12.09 -7.97
C LYS A 101 -18.06 13.27 -8.84
N GLY A 102 -17.79 13.04 -10.12
CA GLY A 102 -17.27 14.06 -11.05
C GLY A 102 -18.12 15.34 -11.08
N LYS A 103 -19.44 15.19 -11.28
CA LYS A 103 -20.39 16.34 -11.31
C LYS A 103 -20.36 17.25 -10.07
N VAL A 104 -20.04 16.69 -8.91
CA VAL A 104 -19.96 17.47 -7.66
C VAL A 104 -18.58 18.08 -7.52
N PHE A 105 -17.55 17.30 -7.84
CA PHE A 105 -16.16 17.73 -7.85
C PHE A 105 -15.95 19.00 -8.68
N ASP A 106 -16.57 19.09 -9.86
CA ASP A 106 -16.46 20.27 -10.74
C ASP A 106 -16.89 21.58 -10.08
N ARG A 107 -17.79 21.49 -9.09
CA ARG A 107 -18.35 22.61 -8.33
C ARG A 107 -17.63 22.86 -7.01
N LEU A 108 -16.62 22.06 -6.66
CA LEU A 108 -15.84 22.28 -5.44
C LEU A 108 -15.00 23.54 -5.58
N GLY A 109 -15.04 24.36 -4.53
CA GLY A 109 -14.19 25.55 -4.44
C GLY A 109 -12.73 25.18 -4.17
N GLU A 110 -11.83 26.09 -4.54
CA GLU A 110 -10.38 25.92 -4.42
C GLU A 110 -9.92 25.58 -3.00
N GLY A 111 -10.56 26.15 -1.97
CA GLY A 111 -10.24 25.85 -0.57
C GLY A 111 -10.39 24.37 -0.24
N MET A 112 -11.49 23.75 -0.67
CA MET A 112 -11.75 22.33 -0.45
C MET A 112 -10.79 21.45 -1.27
N LEU A 113 -10.49 21.84 -2.51
CA LEU A 113 -9.53 21.13 -3.35
C LEU A 113 -8.14 21.12 -2.74
N ARG A 114 -7.68 22.24 -2.17
CA ARG A 114 -6.40 22.32 -1.47
C ARG A 114 -6.33 21.40 -0.25
N GLU A 115 -7.41 21.29 0.53
CA GLU A 115 -7.45 20.37 1.67
C GLU A 115 -7.38 18.91 1.23
N TYR A 116 -8.11 18.53 0.17
CA TYR A 116 -7.99 17.19 -0.40
C TYR A 116 -6.58 16.91 -0.92
N ALA A 117 -5.99 17.84 -1.66
CA ALA A 117 -4.63 17.70 -2.16
C ALA A 117 -3.61 17.52 -1.03
N ARG A 118 -3.76 18.29 0.06
CA ARG A 118 -2.94 18.17 1.27
C ARG A 118 -3.05 16.79 1.91
N VAL A 119 -4.28 16.29 2.14
CA VAL A 119 -4.52 14.99 2.78
C VAL A 119 -4.04 13.83 1.90
N LEU A 120 -4.31 13.90 0.60
CA LEU A 120 -3.89 12.90 -0.39
C LEU A 120 -2.41 13.01 -0.77
N ARG A 121 -1.71 14.03 -0.26
CA ARG A 121 -0.30 14.32 -0.55
C ARG A 121 -0.02 14.37 -2.05
N VAL A 122 -0.82 15.16 -2.75
CA VAL A 122 -0.65 15.47 -4.17
C VAL A 122 -0.56 16.98 -4.36
N PRO A 123 0.09 17.45 -5.43
CA PRO A 123 0.04 18.86 -5.80
C PRO A 123 -1.42 19.33 -6.03
N PRO A 124 -1.83 20.54 -5.61
CA PRO A 124 -3.18 21.03 -5.82
C PRO A 124 -3.62 21.07 -7.30
N ASP A 125 -2.67 21.33 -8.20
CA ASP A 125 -2.85 21.33 -9.65
C ASP A 125 -2.96 19.93 -10.26
N ALA A 126 -2.80 18.86 -9.47
CA ALA A 126 -3.02 17.49 -9.93
C ALA A 126 -4.48 17.06 -9.94
N LEU A 127 -5.33 17.74 -9.16
CA LEU A 127 -6.77 17.49 -9.12
C LEU A 127 -7.49 18.21 -10.26
N LYS A 128 -7.04 19.41 -10.63
CA LYS A 128 -7.65 20.24 -11.67
C LYS A 128 -6.57 21.08 -12.37
N PRO A 129 -6.10 20.68 -13.57
CA PRO A 129 -6.53 19.53 -14.37
C PRO A 129 -6.15 18.18 -13.74
N PHE A 130 -6.82 17.10 -14.15
CA PHE A 130 -6.50 15.75 -13.65
C PHE A 130 -5.14 15.29 -14.18
N ARG A 131 -4.18 15.06 -13.27
CA ARG A 131 -2.81 14.60 -13.58
C ARG A 131 -2.44 13.36 -12.76
N PRO A 132 -2.80 12.15 -13.22
CA PRO A 132 -2.53 10.92 -12.47
C PRO A 132 -1.03 10.61 -12.31
N ASP A 133 -0.20 11.13 -13.23
CA ASP A 133 1.25 10.91 -13.31
C ASP A 133 2.04 11.37 -12.07
N VAL A 134 1.46 12.25 -11.25
CA VAL A 134 2.14 12.82 -10.07
C VAL A 134 2.51 11.77 -9.01
N LEU A 135 1.88 10.59 -9.03
CA LEU A 135 2.18 9.48 -8.13
C LEU A 135 2.82 8.26 -8.82
N GLU A 136 3.05 8.30 -10.14
CA GLU A 136 3.61 7.15 -10.86
C GLU A 136 5.04 6.80 -10.44
N ARG A 137 5.78 7.74 -9.83
CA ARG A 137 7.13 7.47 -9.29
C ARG A 137 7.10 6.79 -7.90
N GLU A 138 5.93 6.67 -7.31
CA GLU A 138 5.71 6.05 -5.99
C GLU A 138 5.09 4.64 -6.11
N THR A 139 4.93 4.10 -7.33
CA THR A 139 4.41 2.74 -7.52
C THR A 139 5.35 1.73 -6.89
N TYR A 140 4.79 0.94 -5.98
CA TYR A 140 5.50 -0.11 -5.29
C TYR A 140 5.67 -1.30 -6.23
N GLU A 141 6.92 -1.68 -6.54
CA GLU A 141 7.19 -2.91 -7.28
C GLU A 141 6.83 -4.12 -6.41
N LEU A 142 5.79 -4.87 -6.80
CA LEU A 142 5.42 -6.11 -6.14
C LEU A 142 6.57 -7.13 -6.27
N PRO A 143 6.91 -7.87 -5.20
CA PRO A 143 7.92 -8.92 -5.30
C PRO A 143 7.48 -10.00 -6.31
N PRO A 144 8.45 -10.66 -7.00
CA PRO A 144 8.14 -11.75 -7.93
C PRO A 144 7.29 -12.84 -7.26
N GLY A 145 6.25 -13.32 -7.94
CA GLY A 145 5.32 -14.33 -7.43
C GLY A 145 4.09 -13.77 -6.71
N LEU A 146 3.95 -12.46 -6.59
CA LEU A 146 2.83 -11.78 -5.91
C LEU A 146 1.97 -10.90 -6.85
N SER A 147 2.33 -10.81 -8.13
CA SER A 147 1.53 -10.15 -9.17
C SER A 147 0.36 -11.02 -9.65
N THR A 148 -0.72 -10.41 -10.12
CA THR A 148 -1.86 -11.04 -10.82
C THR A 148 -1.37 -11.91 -11.98
N ASP A 149 -0.44 -11.41 -12.80
CA ASP A 149 0.18 -12.17 -13.89
C ASP A 149 0.91 -13.42 -13.39
N ASP A 150 1.50 -13.36 -12.19
CA ASP A 150 2.18 -14.49 -11.57
C ASP A 150 1.19 -15.53 -11.04
N ARG A 151 0.06 -15.08 -10.46
CA ARG A 151 -1.03 -15.96 -10.00
C ARG A 151 -1.71 -16.66 -11.17
N GLU A 152 -2.03 -15.93 -12.23
CA GLU A 152 -2.59 -16.51 -13.46
C GLU A 152 -1.62 -17.50 -14.11
N ALA A 153 -0.31 -17.25 -13.99
CA ALA A 153 0.73 -18.18 -14.42
C ALA A 153 1.04 -19.31 -13.41
N GLY A 154 0.33 -19.38 -12.28
CA GLY A 154 0.50 -20.41 -11.24
C GLY A 154 1.81 -20.31 -10.44
N ARG A 155 2.51 -19.18 -10.47
CA ARG A 155 3.69 -18.91 -9.66
C ARG A 155 3.26 -18.53 -8.24
N THR A 156 3.73 -19.26 -7.24
CA THR A 156 3.51 -18.94 -5.83
C THR A 156 4.76 -18.28 -5.24
N PRO A 157 4.60 -17.31 -4.32
CA PRO A 157 5.74 -16.77 -3.58
C PRO A 157 6.18 -17.83 -2.59
N GLY A 158 7.22 -18.58 -2.96
CA GLY A 158 7.98 -19.42 -2.05
C GLY A 158 9.21 -18.65 -1.58
N PRO A 159 9.72 -18.89 -0.36
CA PRO A 159 10.97 -18.30 0.07
C PRO A 159 12.04 -18.66 -0.98
N GLU A 160 12.67 -17.65 -1.59
CA GLU A 160 13.84 -17.88 -2.43
C GLU A 160 14.86 -18.61 -1.57
N SER A 161 14.97 -19.93 -1.77
CA SER A 161 16.01 -20.76 -1.20
C SER A 161 17.35 -20.13 -1.53
N THR A 162 17.96 -19.50 -0.52
CA THR A 162 19.35 -19.05 -0.53
C THR A 162 20.29 -20.28 -0.49
N ALA A 163 20.10 -21.23 -1.40
CA ALA A 163 20.95 -22.39 -1.59
C ALA A 163 21.57 -22.37 -2.99
N ARG A 164 22.23 -21.27 -3.36
CA ARG A 164 23.20 -21.33 -4.47
C ARG A 164 24.22 -20.18 -4.47
N LYS A 165 25.30 -20.35 -3.72
CA LYS A 165 26.70 -20.18 -4.18
C LYS A 165 27.68 -20.26 -3.01
N SER A 166 28.25 -21.44 -2.79
CA SER A 166 29.68 -21.61 -2.53
C SER A 166 30.02 -23.11 -2.54
N SER A 167 30.03 -23.69 -3.74
CA SER A 167 30.78 -24.91 -4.00
C SER A 167 31.56 -24.70 -5.29
N ARG A 168 32.84 -25.11 -5.24
CA ARG A 168 33.92 -24.97 -6.24
C ARG A 168 34.79 -23.70 -6.07
N ARG A 169 35.90 -23.84 -5.36
CA ARG A 169 37.16 -24.27 -6.00
C ARG A 169 38.17 -24.79 -4.97
N SER A 170 38.82 -25.87 -5.36
CA SER A 170 39.83 -26.63 -4.64
C SER A 170 41.11 -25.83 -4.36
N ILE A 171 41.68 -26.17 -3.21
CA ILE A 171 43.09 -26.26 -2.75
C ILE A 171 44.16 -26.27 -3.87
N PRO A 172 45.40 -25.83 -3.57
CA PRO A 172 46.39 -26.69 -2.90
C PRO A 172 46.90 -26.16 -1.55
#